data_AF-A0A838V003-F1
#
_entry.id   AF-A0A838V003-F1
#
_cell.length_a   1.000
_cell.length_b   1.000
_cell.length_c   1.000
_cell.angle_alpha   90.00
_cell.angle_beta   90.00
_cell.angle_gamma   90.00
#
_symmetry.space_group_name_H-M   'P 1'
#
loop_
_entity.id
_entity.type
_entity.pdbx_description
1 polymer ?
#
loop_
_entity_poly.entity_id
_entity_poly.type
_entity_poly.pdbx_seq_one_letter_code
_entity_poly.pdbx_strand_id
1 'polypeptide(L)'
;DPPTPADFTRLRVAAEEALVAFPRPQPPLDALIAVGGTATALGRIVGSPDGVTAADLQRGADILATAPAAQLARTVNTDPARIRLVVGGVAAWQAILARVGATTMAVSANGVREGAIIAWAHAGDDWRSYTQAAVAGITPPASK
;
A
#
# COMPACT_ATOMS: atom_id res chain seq x y z
N ASP A 1 -13.47 15.64 9.66
CA ASP A 1 -13.45 14.34 10.37
C ASP A 1 -14.88 14.03 10.78
N PRO A 2 -15.64 13.22 10.03
CA PRO A 2 -15.20 12.38 8.90
C PRO A 2 -14.79 13.18 7.64
N PRO A 3 -14.10 12.54 6.66
CA PRO A 3 -13.87 13.11 5.33
C PRO A 3 -15.19 13.25 4.55
N THR A 4 -15.28 14.32 3.76
CA THR A 4 -16.39 14.58 2.83
C THR A 4 -16.09 14.02 1.44
N PRO A 5 -17.11 13.88 0.56
CA PRO A 5 -16.88 13.53 -0.85
C PRO A 5 -15.93 14.49 -1.58
N ALA A 6 -15.97 15.78 -1.22
CA ALA A 6 -15.05 16.79 -1.74
C ALA A 6 -13.61 16.54 -1.27
N ASP A 7 -13.40 16.06 -0.03
CA ASP A 7 -12.07 15.70 0.48
C ASP A 7 -11.48 14.52 -0.30
N PHE A 8 -12.27 13.46 -0.52
CA PHE A 8 -11.84 12.33 -1.34
C PHE A 8 -11.53 12.74 -2.78
N THR A 9 -12.33 13.63 -3.35
CA THR A 9 -12.10 14.15 -4.70
C THR A 9 -10.77 14.89 -4.78
N ARG A 10 -10.47 15.78 -3.82
CA ARG A 10 -9.18 16.49 -3.75
C ARG A 10 -8.00 15.54 -3.56
N LEU A 11 -8.13 14.54 -2.70
CA LEU A 11 -7.09 13.54 -2.48
C LEU A 11 -6.83 12.68 -3.73
N ARG A 12 -7.89 12.28 -4.44
CA ARG A 12 -7.76 11.53 -5.70
C ARG A 12 -7.04 12.34 -6.77
N VAL A 13 -7.42 13.61 -6.96
CA VAL A 13 -6.75 14.50 -7.92
C VAL A 13 -5.26 14.65 -7.57
N ALA A 14 -4.94 14.92 -6.30
CA ALA A 14 -3.55 15.04 -5.86
C ALA A 14 -2.75 13.74 -6.06
N ALA A 15 -3.37 12.58 -5.82
CA ALA A 15 -2.74 11.28 -6.05
C ALA A 15 -2.51 11.01 -7.55
N GLU A 16 -3.47 11.34 -8.41
CA GLU A 16 -3.34 11.22 -9.86
C GLU A 16 -2.23 12.13 -10.41
N GLU A 17 -2.16 13.37 -9.95
CA GLU A 17 -1.10 14.33 -10.29
C GLU A 17 0.28 13.80 -9.89
N ALA A 18 0.42 13.25 -8.68
CA ALA A 18 1.66 12.66 -8.19
C ALA A 18 2.11 11.44 -9.02
N LEU A 19 1.19 10.75 -9.69
CA LEU A 19 1.45 9.54 -10.49
C LEU A 19 1.65 9.82 -11.99
N VAL A 20 1.58 11.09 -12.43
CA VAL A 20 1.75 11.44 -13.86
C VAL A 20 3.08 10.92 -14.40
N ALA A 21 4.16 11.09 -13.64
CA ALA A 21 5.50 10.65 -14.01
C ALA A 21 5.73 9.13 -13.83
N PHE A 22 4.82 8.43 -13.12
CA PHE A 22 4.96 6.99 -12.90
C PHE A 22 4.59 6.25 -14.19
N PRO A 23 5.49 5.50 -14.84
CA PRO A 23 5.21 4.87 -16.12
C PRO A 23 4.13 3.80 -15.98
N ARG A 24 3.32 3.61 -17.02
CA ARG A 24 2.42 2.45 -17.09
C ARG A 24 3.27 1.21 -17.39
N PRO A 25 3.15 0.14 -16.60
CA PRO A 25 3.92 -1.07 -16.83
C PRO A 25 3.59 -1.69 -18.19
N GLN A 26 4.63 -2.06 -18.93
CA GLN A 26 4.57 -2.84 -20.17
C GLN A 26 5.66 -3.92 -20.11
N PRO A 27 5.31 -5.22 -20.12
CA PRO A 27 3.95 -5.80 -20.15
C PRO A 27 3.12 -5.49 -18.88
N PRO A 28 1.81 -5.81 -18.85
CA PRO A 28 0.99 -5.69 -17.65
C PRO A 28 1.61 -6.44 -16.45
N LEU A 29 1.32 -5.97 -15.25
CA LEU A 29 1.82 -6.60 -14.03
C LEU A 29 1.17 -7.97 -13.81
N ASP A 30 1.97 -8.99 -13.47
CA ASP A 30 1.45 -10.29 -13.02
C ASP A 30 0.83 -10.20 -11.63
N ALA A 31 1.36 -9.31 -10.77
CA ALA A 31 0.86 -9.06 -9.43
C ALA A 31 1.16 -7.63 -8.96
N LEU A 32 0.25 -7.08 -8.16
CA LEU A 32 0.45 -5.85 -7.41
C LEU A 32 0.40 -6.17 -5.92
N ILE A 33 1.48 -5.85 -5.20
CA ILE A 33 1.62 -6.15 -3.77
C ILE A 33 1.68 -4.84 -2.99
N ALA A 34 0.68 -4.60 -2.17
CA ALA A 34 0.61 -3.47 -1.26
C ALA A 34 1.27 -3.84 0.08
N VAL A 35 2.30 -3.08 0.45
CA VAL A 35 3.05 -3.26 1.70
C VAL A 35 2.83 -2.09 2.66
N GLY A 36 3.05 -2.34 3.95
CA GLY A 36 3.09 -1.31 4.98
C GLY A 36 1.75 -1.04 5.66
N GLY A 37 1.81 -0.23 6.72
CA GLY A 37 0.72 -0.10 7.69
C GLY A 37 -0.61 0.42 7.13
N THR A 38 -0.57 1.23 6.07
CA THR A 38 -1.78 1.74 5.40
C THR A 38 -2.51 0.64 4.64
N ALA A 39 -1.79 -0.22 3.91
CA ALA A 39 -2.37 -1.36 3.20
C ALA A 39 -2.98 -2.36 4.17
N THR A 40 -2.25 -2.71 5.24
CA THR A 40 -2.75 -3.61 6.29
C THR A 40 -3.97 -3.03 7.01
N ALA A 41 -3.96 -1.74 7.35
CA ALA A 41 -5.09 -1.09 8.01
C ALA A 41 -6.33 -1.04 7.11
N LEU A 42 -6.15 -0.74 5.82
CA LEU A 42 -7.22 -0.78 4.83
C LEU A 42 -7.84 -2.19 4.74
N GLY A 43 -7.01 -3.23 4.60
CA GLY A 43 -7.48 -4.62 4.56
C GLY A 43 -8.35 -4.98 5.76
N ARG A 44 -7.97 -4.54 6.97
CA ARG A 44 -8.79 -4.71 8.19
C ARG A 44 -10.10 -3.94 8.16
N ILE A 45 -10.09 -2.69 7.68
CA ILE A 45 -11.28 -1.84 7.60
C ILE A 45 -12.32 -2.43 6.65
N VAL A 46 -11.88 -2.99 5.52
CA VAL A 46 -12.79 -3.53 4.49
C VAL A 46 -13.12 -5.00 4.67
N GLY A 47 -12.50 -5.67 5.66
CA GLY A 47 -12.70 -7.10 5.95
C GLY A 47 -11.93 -8.05 5.03
N SER A 48 -10.93 -7.55 4.29
CA SER A 48 -10.14 -8.32 3.31
C SER A 48 -8.63 -8.16 3.61
N PRO A 49 -8.10 -8.85 4.64
CA PRO A 49 -6.74 -8.60 5.15
C PRO A 49 -5.62 -9.01 4.19
N ASP A 50 -5.87 -9.95 3.28
CA ASP A 50 -4.84 -10.52 2.39
C ASP A 50 -4.91 -9.98 0.96
N GLY A 51 -5.99 -9.28 0.60
CA GLY A 51 -6.18 -8.75 -0.74
C GLY A 51 -7.34 -7.78 -0.84
N VAL A 52 -7.16 -6.73 -1.61
CA VAL A 52 -8.11 -5.61 -1.74
C VAL A 52 -8.39 -5.36 -3.22
N THR A 53 -9.66 -5.33 -3.57
CA THR A 53 -10.16 -5.00 -4.91
C THR A 53 -10.43 -3.49 -5.05
N ALA A 54 -10.61 -3.01 -6.28
CA ALA A 54 -11.11 -1.65 -6.52
C ALA A 54 -12.47 -1.38 -5.84
N ALA A 55 -13.34 -2.39 -5.75
CA ALA A 55 -14.62 -2.29 -5.05
C ALA A 55 -14.43 -2.21 -3.51
N ASP A 56 -13.46 -2.94 -2.97
CA ASP A 56 -13.10 -2.85 -1.54
C ASP A 56 -12.57 -1.46 -1.20
N LEU A 57 -11.76 -0.84 -2.07
CA LEU A 57 -11.28 0.53 -1.89
C LEU A 57 -12.43 1.53 -1.84
N GLN A 58 -13.41 1.41 -2.74
CA GLN A 58 -14.59 2.27 -2.72
C GLN A 58 -15.38 2.07 -1.41
N ARG A 59 -15.63 0.83 -1.00
CA ARG A 59 -16.27 0.53 0.29
C ARG A 59 -15.48 1.11 1.46
N GLY A 60 -14.15 1.05 1.40
CA GLY A 60 -13.26 1.66 2.39
C GLY A 60 -13.46 3.17 2.49
N ALA A 61 -13.56 3.86 1.35
CA ALA A 61 -13.90 5.30 1.33
C ALA A 61 -15.27 5.57 1.97
N ASP A 62 -16.27 4.76 1.63
CA ASP A 62 -17.63 4.89 2.16
C ASP A 62 -17.64 4.71 3.69
N ILE A 63 -16.98 3.66 4.21
CA ILE A 63 -16.84 3.39 5.65
C ILE A 63 -16.15 4.57 6.35
N LEU A 64 -15.05 5.07 5.79
CA LEU A 64 -14.29 6.17 6.35
C LEU A 64 -15.12 7.47 6.42
N ALA A 65 -16.08 7.65 5.52
CA ALA A 65 -17.00 8.80 5.52
C ALA A 65 -18.13 8.69 6.56
N THR A 66 -18.40 7.51 7.12
CA THR A 66 -19.58 7.29 7.99
C THR A 66 -19.43 7.86 9.40
N ALA A 67 -18.20 7.96 9.93
CA ALA A 67 -17.97 8.31 11.32
C ALA A 67 -16.60 8.97 11.54
N PRO A 68 -16.44 9.77 12.60
CA PRO A 68 -15.13 10.34 12.94
C PRO A 68 -14.07 9.27 13.16
N ALA A 69 -12.82 9.60 12.84
CA ALA A 69 -11.67 8.70 12.94
C ALA A 69 -11.52 8.06 14.33
N ALA A 70 -11.83 8.81 15.40
CA ALA A 70 -11.79 8.30 16.77
C ALA A 70 -12.79 7.17 17.02
N GLN A 71 -13.94 7.17 16.35
CA GLN A 71 -14.95 6.11 16.45
C GLN A 71 -14.53 4.87 15.66
N LEU A 72 -14.12 5.05 14.40
CA LEU A 72 -13.62 3.96 13.56
C LEU A 72 -12.36 3.31 14.13
N ALA A 73 -11.49 4.09 14.79
CA ALA A 73 -10.29 3.57 15.43
C ALA A 73 -10.59 2.51 16.50
N ARG A 74 -11.70 2.67 17.22
CA ARG A 74 -12.14 1.69 18.22
C ARG A 74 -12.63 0.40 17.59
N THR A 75 -13.27 0.45 16.43
CA THR A 75 -13.82 -0.75 15.78
C THR A 75 -12.73 -1.66 15.21
N VAL A 76 -11.60 -1.10 14.78
CA VAL A 76 -10.47 -1.86 14.23
C VAL A 76 -9.23 -1.88 15.14
N ASN A 77 -9.41 -1.51 16.41
CA ASN A 77 -8.37 -1.47 17.47
C ASN A 77 -7.04 -0.83 17.00
N THR A 78 -7.11 0.45 16.59
CA THR A 78 -5.95 1.20 16.08
C THR A 78 -5.94 2.63 16.60
N ASP A 79 -4.89 3.39 16.27
CA ASP A 79 -4.78 4.81 16.59
C ASP A 79 -5.68 5.66 15.66
N PRO A 80 -6.46 6.64 16.16
CA PRO A 80 -7.21 7.59 15.33
C PRO A 80 -6.38 8.33 14.27
N ALA A 81 -5.12 8.66 14.58
CA ALA A 81 -4.19 9.22 13.61
C ALA A 81 -3.92 8.27 12.45
N ARG A 82 -3.91 6.96 12.69
CA ARG A 82 -3.78 5.95 11.62
C ARG A 82 -5.01 5.93 10.73
N ILE A 83 -6.21 6.03 11.27
CA ILE A 83 -7.44 6.12 10.45
C ILE A 83 -7.40 7.34 9.53
N ARG A 84 -6.97 8.50 10.05
CA ARG A 84 -6.82 9.72 9.23
C ARG A 84 -5.84 9.54 8.07
N LEU A 85 -4.74 8.81 8.29
CA LEU A 85 -3.78 8.49 7.23
C LEU A 85 -4.35 7.51 6.19
N VAL A 86 -5.21 6.57 6.59
CA VAL A 86 -5.84 5.62 5.66
C VAL A 86 -6.71 6.35 4.62
N VAL A 87 -7.33 7.47 4.96
CA VAL A 87 -8.12 8.28 4.01
C VAL A 87 -7.28 8.67 2.78
N GLY A 88 -6.08 9.21 3.00
CA GLY A 88 -5.14 9.52 1.91
C GLY A 88 -4.64 8.25 1.21
N GLY A 89 -4.42 7.18 1.97
CA GLY A 89 -4.02 5.88 1.43
C GLY A 89 -5.03 5.26 0.47
N VAL A 90 -6.33 5.36 0.76
CA VAL A 90 -7.40 4.86 -0.13
C VAL A 90 -7.36 5.61 -1.46
N ALA A 91 -7.29 6.94 -1.43
CA ALA A 91 -7.20 7.74 -2.65
C ALA A 91 -5.93 7.42 -3.46
N ALA A 92 -4.79 7.25 -2.79
CA ALA A 92 -3.55 6.84 -3.43
C ALA A 92 -3.67 5.47 -4.11
N TRP A 93 -4.21 4.47 -3.42
CA TRP A 93 -4.38 3.13 -3.99
C TRP A 93 -5.39 3.08 -5.14
N GLN A 94 -6.47 3.85 -5.07
CA GLN A 94 -7.40 4.01 -6.20
C GLN A 94 -6.68 4.55 -7.43
N ALA A 95 -5.88 5.61 -7.27
CA ALA A 95 -5.11 6.20 -8.35
C ALA A 95 -4.03 5.25 -8.88
N ILE A 96 -3.34 4.50 -7.99
CA ILE A 96 -2.33 3.50 -8.39
C ILE A 96 -2.97 2.39 -9.21
N LEU A 97 -4.06 1.77 -8.74
CA LEU A 97 -4.77 0.70 -9.47
C LEU A 97 -5.18 1.17 -10.87
N ALA A 98 -5.79 2.35 -10.95
CA ALA A 98 -6.16 2.95 -12.23
C ALA A 98 -4.94 3.24 -13.13
N ARG A 99 -3.83 3.73 -12.56
CA ARG A 99 -2.60 4.04 -13.31
C ARG A 99 -1.95 2.81 -13.90
N VAL A 100 -1.88 1.72 -13.14
CA VAL A 100 -1.20 0.47 -13.56
C VAL A 100 -2.13 -0.52 -14.27
N GLY A 101 -3.43 -0.23 -14.36
CA GLY A 101 -4.41 -1.09 -15.00
C GLY A 101 -4.75 -2.35 -14.19
N ALA A 102 -4.53 -2.34 -12.87
CA ALA A 102 -4.84 -3.45 -11.99
C ALA A 102 -6.23 -3.26 -11.36
N THR A 103 -6.92 -4.36 -11.08
CA THR A 103 -8.22 -4.37 -10.40
C THR A 103 -8.14 -4.86 -8.95
N THR A 104 -7.01 -5.46 -8.58
CA THR A 104 -6.74 -6.03 -7.26
C THR A 104 -5.31 -5.77 -6.82
N MET A 105 -5.09 -5.78 -5.52
CA MET A 105 -3.77 -5.79 -4.90
C MET A 105 -3.76 -6.81 -3.77
N ALA A 106 -2.69 -7.62 -3.69
CA ALA A 106 -2.42 -8.43 -2.51
C ALA A 106 -1.91 -7.53 -1.39
N VAL A 107 -2.22 -7.85 -0.14
CA VAL A 107 -1.72 -7.12 1.03
C VAL A 107 -0.70 -7.98 1.75
N SER A 108 0.50 -7.43 1.97
CA SER A 108 1.57 -8.11 2.70
C SER A 108 1.87 -7.37 4.00
N ALA A 109 2.02 -8.14 5.08
CA ALA A 109 2.49 -7.65 6.37
C ALA A 109 4.00 -7.39 6.39
N ASN A 110 4.74 -7.90 5.40
CA ASN A 110 6.19 -7.76 5.29
C ASN A 110 6.54 -6.45 4.58
N GLY A 111 7.66 -5.85 4.97
CA GLY A 111 8.17 -4.63 4.35
C GLY A 111 9.69 -4.54 4.39
N VAL A 112 10.19 -3.30 4.48
CA VAL A 112 11.62 -2.99 4.41
C VAL A 112 12.42 -3.71 5.51
N ARG A 113 11.85 -3.84 6.71
CA ARG A 113 12.52 -4.53 7.82
C ARG A 113 12.77 -6.00 7.50
N GLU A 114 11.74 -6.71 7.05
CA GLU A 114 11.83 -8.12 6.69
C GLU A 114 12.77 -8.31 5.49
N GLY A 115 12.71 -7.43 4.49
CA GLY A 115 13.65 -7.43 3.36
C GLY A 115 15.11 -7.26 3.79
N ALA A 116 15.39 -6.38 4.76
CA ALA A 116 16.74 -6.19 5.29
C ALA A 116 17.24 -7.41 6.06
N ILE A 117 16.39 -8.04 6.88
CA ILE A 117 16.73 -9.28 7.60
C ILE A 117 17.04 -10.41 6.61
N ILE A 118 16.23 -10.56 5.56
CA ILE A 118 16.45 -11.55 4.52
C ILE A 118 17.78 -11.27 3.81
N ALA A 119 18.06 -10.03 3.41
CA ALA A 119 19.31 -9.68 2.75
C ALA A 119 20.53 -9.95 3.64
N TRP A 120 20.45 -9.61 4.93
CA TRP A 120 21.51 -9.89 5.91
C TRP A 120 21.70 -11.39 6.12
N ALA A 121 20.62 -12.17 6.18
CA ALA A 121 20.73 -13.63 6.29
C ALA A 121 21.43 -14.27 5.07
N HIS A 122 21.39 -13.64 3.88
CA HIS A 122 22.03 -14.13 2.67
C HIS A 122 23.47 -13.67 2.45
N ALA A 123 23.88 -12.56 3.07
CA ALA A 123 25.14 -11.88 2.74
C ALA A 123 25.86 -11.25 3.95
N GLY A 124 25.35 -11.43 5.17
CA GLY A 124 25.92 -10.84 6.38
C GLY A 124 26.06 -9.31 6.25
N ASP A 125 27.22 -8.79 6.61
CA ASP A 125 27.51 -7.36 6.56
C ASP A 125 27.53 -6.77 5.12
N ASP A 126 27.67 -7.63 4.10
CA ASP A 126 27.64 -7.25 2.68
C ASP A 126 26.21 -7.12 2.12
N TRP A 127 25.18 -7.21 2.97
CA TRP A 127 23.77 -7.19 2.56
C TRP A 127 23.37 -5.99 1.68
N ARG A 128 24.02 -4.83 1.84
CA ARG A 128 23.74 -3.65 1.01
C ARG A 128 24.12 -3.90 -0.45
N SER A 129 25.33 -4.42 -0.67
CA SER A 129 25.83 -4.78 -2.00
C SER A 129 24.96 -5.90 -2.60
N TYR A 130 24.57 -6.87 -1.79
CA TYR A 130 23.63 -7.93 -2.18
C TYR A 130 22.29 -7.35 -2.69
N THR A 131 21.67 -6.42 -1.94
CA THR A 131 20.40 -5.82 -2.36
C THR A 131 20.53 -4.99 -3.65
N GLN A 132 21.63 -4.26 -3.83
CA GLN A 132 21.87 -3.50 -5.05
C GLN A 132 22.01 -4.40 -6.28
N ALA A 133 22.75 -5.51 -6.14
CA ALA A 133 22.88 -6.51 -7.20
C ALA A 133 21.52 -7.17 -7.52
N ALA A 134 20.76 -7.57 -6.51
CA ALA A 134 19.43 -8.17 -6.69
C ALA A 134 18.46 -7.23 -7.42
N VAL A 135 18.45 -5.93 -7.08
CA VAL A 135 17.63 -4.91 -7.77
C VAL A 135 18.05 -4.71 -9.22
N ALA A 136 19.35 -4.85 -9.53
CA ALA A 136 19.87 -4.80 -10.89
C ALA A 136 19.56 -6.07 -11.71
N GLY A 137 18.83 -7.04 -11.15
CA GLY A 137 18.56 -8.33 -11.79
C GLY A 137 19.78 -9.26 -11.83
N ILE A 138 20.82 -8.95 -11.05
CA ILE A 138 22.00 -9.78 -10.91
C ILE A 138 21.77 -10.67 -9.70
N THR A 139 21.69 -11.99 -9.90
CA THR A 139 21.66 -12.94 -8.78
C THR A 139 22.97 -12.79 -8.01
N PRO A 140 22.97 -12.24 -6.78
CA PRO A 140 24.19 -12.08 -6.04
C PRO A 140 24.67 -13.47 -5.58
N PRO A 141 25.99 -13.72 -5.53
CA PRO A 141 26.49 -14.98 -4.98
C PRO A 141 26.01 -15.10 -3.52
N ALA A 142 25.48 -16.27 -3.15
CA ALA A 142 25.18 -16.56 -1.75
C ALA A 142 26.48 -16.52 -0.93
N SER A 143 26.50 -15.81 0.20
CA SER A 143 27.65 -15.89 1.11
C SER A 143 27.73 -17.30 1.70
N LYS A 144 28.95 -17.82 1.84
CA LYS A 144 29.21 -19.11 2.49
C LYS A 144 28.88 -19.10 3.98
#